data_AF-A0A1Q6DSW0-F1
#
_entry.id   AF-A0A1Q6DSW0-F1
#
_cell.length_a   1.000
_cell.length_b   1.000
_cell.length_c   1.000
_cell.angle_alpha   90.00
_cell.angle_beta   90.00
_cell.angle_gamma   90.00
#
_symmetry.space_group_name_H-M   'P 1'
#
loop_
_entity.id
_entity.type
_entity.pdbx_description
1 polymer ?
#
loop_
_entity_poly.entity_id
_entity_poly.type
_entity_poly.pdbx_seq_one_letter_code
_entity_poly.pdbx_strand_id
1 'polypeptide(L)' 'MSEYKTISVPAEVKKELKKAKGDKEWGEFLRDLYKEATEIKKKKSFKKLTNELSEEELENIKESSKEFRENFKLR' A
#
# COMPACT_ATOMS: atom_id res chain seq x y z
N MET A 1 16.81 -19.96 11.29
CA MET A 1 17.50 -18.98 10.41
C MET A 1 16.51 -18.56 9.34
N SER A 2 16.42 -17.26 9.04
CA SER A 2 15.63 -16.77 7.91
C SER A 2 16.29 -17.15 6.59
N GLU A 3 15.51 -17.57 5.60
CA GLU A 3 16.01 -17.85 4.25
C GLU A 3 16.30 -16.52 3.52
N TYR A 4 17.53 -16.33 3.08
CA TYR A 4 17.93 -15.14 2.31
C TYR A 4 17.98 -15.45 0.82
N LYS A 5 17.35 -14.59 0.02
CA LYS A 5 17.34 -14.70 -1.44
C LYS A 5 17.93 -13.45 -2.07
N THR A 6 18.73 -13.63 -3.12
CA THR A 6 19.34 -12.53 -3.88
C THR A 6 18.39 -12.09 -4.99
N ILE A 7 18.20 -10.78 -5.11
CA ILE A 7 17.52 -10.17 -6.26
C ILE A 7 18.56 -9.45 -7.14
N SER A 8 18.50 -9.72 -8.45
CA SER A 8 19.32 -9.02 -9.43
C SER A 8 18.61 -7.75 -9.87
N VAL A 9 19.32 -6.63 -9.85
CA VAL A 9 18.83 -5.33 -10.32
C VAL A 9 19.94 -4.63 -11.12
N PRO A 10 19.59 -3.75 -12.09
CA PRO A 10 20.58 -2.95 -12.79
C PRO A 10 21.47 -2.16 -11.81
N ALA A 11 22.74 -1.96 -12.19
CA ALA A 11 23.72 -1.30 -11.34
C ALA A 11 23.29 0.12 -10.93
N GLU A 12 22.64 0.84 -11.85
CA GLU A 12 22.09 2.18 -11.63
C GLU A 12 20.99 2.17 -10.57
N VAL A 13 20.03 1.25 -10.69
CA VAL A 13 18.96 1.04 -9.71
C VAL A 13 19.54 0.74 -8.32
N LYS A 14 20.52 -0.17 -8.24
CA LYS A 14 21.18 -0.47 -6.96
C LYS A 14 21.86 0.76 -6.35
N LYS A 15 22.47 1.61 -7.17
CA LYS A 15 23.15 2.84 -6.73
C LYS A 15 22.15 3.84 -6.15
N GLU A 16 21.01 4.03 -6.80
CA GLU A 16 19.94 4.90 -6.32
C GLU A 16 19.34 4.38 -5.02
N LEU A 17 18.95 3.09 -4.99
CA LEU A 17 18.38 2.48 -3.80
C LEU A 17 19.35 2.48 -2.62
N LYS A 18 20.66 2.31 -2.85
CA LYS A 18 21.66 2.37 -1.78
C LYS A 18 21.76 3.76 -1.16
N LYS A 19 21.62 4.84 -1.96
CA LYS A 19 21.57 6.21 -1.45
C LYS A 19 20.31 6.43 -0.62
N ALA A 20 19.15 5.97 -1.11
CA ALA A 20 17.87 6.12 -0.43
C ALA A 20 17.75 5.27 0.85
N LYS A 21 18.37 4.08 0.87
CA LYS A 21 18.40 3.17 2.02
C LYS A 21 19.01 3.80 3.27
N GLY A 22 20.04 4.65 3.09
CA GLY A 22 20.85 5.15 4.19
C GLY A 22 21.40 3.98 5.02
N ASP A 23 21.16 4.00 6.32
CA ASP A 23 21.69 3.01 7.29
C ASP A 23 20.79 1.78 7.48
N LYS A 24 19.55 1.78 6.94
CA LYS A 24 18.58 0.68 7.11
C LYS A 24 19.06 -0.65 6.53
N GLU A 25 18.57 -1.78 7.01
CA GLU A 25 18.79 -3.06 6.30
C GLU A 25 18.01 -3.12 4.98
N TRP A 26 18.51 -3.88 4.00
CA TRP A 26 17.85 -4.01 2.69
C TRP A 26 16.42 -4.55 2.79
N GLY A 27 16.19 -5.52 3.67
CA GLY A 27 14.86 -6.11 3.86
C GLY A 27 13.84 -5.13 4.42
N GLU A 28 14.24 -4.35 5.42
CA GLU A 28 13.41 -3.29 6.01
C GLU A 28 13.10 -2.21 4.96
N PHE A 29 14.15 -1.70 4.30
CA PHE A 29 14.01 -0.64 3.31
C PHE A 29 13.11 -1.03 2.14
N LEU A 30 13.29 -2.23 1.57
CA LEU A 30 12.45 -2.69 0.46
C LEU A 30 10.99 -2.89 0.89
N ARG A 31 10.77 -3.34 2.13
CA ARG A 31 9.42 -3.50 2.68
C ARG A 31 8.74 -2.15 2.90
N ASP A 32 9.46 -1.15 3.41
CA ASP A 32 8.96 0.20 3.58
C ASP A 32 8.63 0.84 2.24
N LEU A 33 9.55 0.74 1.26
CA LEU A 33 9.36 1.26 -0.09
C LEU A 33 8.10 0.67 -0.75
N TYR A 34 7.89 -0.64 -0.60
CA TYR A 34 6.69 -1.31 -1.12
C TYR A 34 5.41 -0.82 -0.43
N LYS A 35 5.43 -0.65 0.90
CA LYS A 35 4.27 -0.15 1.67
C LYS A 35 3.92 1.28 1.24
N GLU A 36 4.89 2.17 1.16
CA GLU A 36 4.69 3.55 0.74
C GLU A 36 4.10 3.64 -0.67
N ALA A 37 4.67 2.90 -1.63
CA ALA A 37 4.15 2.83 -3.00
C ALA A 37 2.70 2.32 -3.03
N THR A 38 2.38 1.31 -2.20
CA THR A 38 1.04 0.75 -2.09
C THR A 38 0.06 1.76 -1.49
N GLU A 39 0.44 2.46 -0.43
CA GLU A 39 -0.40 3.47 0.23
C GLU A 39 -0.67 4.68 -0.68
N ILE A 40 0.34 5.13 -1.43
CA ILE A 40 0.16 6.18 -2.43
C ILE A 40 -0.83 5.73 -3.52
N LYS A 41 -0.70 4.50 -4.01
CA LYS A 41 -1.62 3.94 -5.00
C LYS A 41 -3.05 3.86 -4.47
N LYS A 42 -3.24 3.36 -3.24
CA LYS A 42 -4.54 3.31 -2.57
C LYS A 42 -5.16 4.70 -2.42
N LYS A 43 -4.40 5.67 -1.88
CA LYS A 43 -4.86 7.05 -1.71
C LYS A 43 -5.26 7.68 -3.04
N LYS A 44 -4.50 7.44 -4.11
CA LYS A 44 -4.83 7.95 -5.45
C LYS A 44 -6.13 7.35 -5.98
N SER A 45 -6.31 6.04 -5.83
CA SER A 45 -7.57 5.37 -6.22
C SER A 45 -8.75 5.86 -5.39
N PHE A 46 -8.58 6.01 -4.07
CA PHE A 46 -9.63 6.52 -3.19
C PHE A 46 -10.00 7.97 -3.53
N LYS A 47 -9.00 8.84 -3.76
CA LYS A 47 -9.22 10.22 -4.19
C LYS A 47 -9.96 10.29 -5.53
N LYS A 48 -9.67 9.36 -6.45
CA LYS A 48 -10.39 9.27 -7.72
C LYS A 48 -11.87 8.91 -7.47
N LEU A 49 -12.13 7.92 -6.63
CA LEU A 49 -13.51 7.55 -6.24
C LEU A 49 -14.26 8.72 -5.57
N THR A 50 -13.64 9.42 -4.63
CA THR A 50 -14.28 10.57 -3.95
C THR A 50 -14.51 11.78 -4.85
N ASN A 51 -13.79 11.89 -5.97
CA ASN A 51 -14.01 12.95 -6.95
C ASN A 51 -15.13 12.61 -7.95
N GLU A 52 -15.43 11.32 -8.12
CA GLU A 52 -16.47 10.83 -9.03
C GLU A 52 -17.83 10.66 -8.31
N LEU A 53 -17.81 10.52 -6.98
CA LEU A 53 -19.00 10.33 -6.14
C LEU A 53 -19.34 11.61 -5.37
N SER A 54 -20.63 11.91 -5.29
CA SER A 54 -21.18 12.96 -4.41
C SER A 54 -21.03 12.58 -2.92
N GLU A 55 -21.13 13.56 -2.02
CA GLU A 55 -21.07 13.31 -0.56
C GLU A 55 -22.14 12.31 -0.10
N GLU A 56 -23.33 12.34 -0.71
CA GLU A 56 -24.42 11.41 -0.44
C GLU A 56 -24.05 9.96 -0.82
N GLU A 57 -23.40 9.76 -1.96
CA GLU A 57 -22.96 8.42 -2.39
C GLU A 57 -21.84 7.85 -1.51
N LEU A 58 -20.96 8.71 -0.99
CA LEU A 58 -19.93 8.29 -0.03
C LEU A 58 -20.52 7.88 1.32
N GLU A 59 -21.53 8.61 1.82
CA GLU A 59 -22.20 8.27 3.08
C GLU A 59 -22.95 6.93 2.95
N ASN A 60 -23.63 6.69 1.83
CA ASN A 60 -24.32 5.43 1.53
C ASN A 60 -23.35 4.22 1.46
N ILE A 61 -22.16 4.39 0.86
CA ILE A 61 -21.13 3.32 0.83
C ILE A 61 -20.61 3.02 2.24
N LYS A 62 -20.46 4.05 3.07
CA LYS A 62 -19.96 3.92 4.44
C LYS A 62 -20.99 3.21 5.33
N GLU A 63 -22.26 3.54 5.18
CA GLU A 63 -23.37 2.93 5.92
C GLU A 63 -23.55 1.46 5.52
N SER A 64 -23.62 1.16 4.23
CA SER A 64 -23.69 -0.23 3.73
C SER A 64 -22.47 -1.09 4.13
N SER A 65 -21.26 -0.50 4.14
CA SER A 65 -20.05 -1.19 4.62
C SER A 65 -20.06 -1.46 6.13
N LYS A 66 -20.76 -0.65 6.91
CA LYS A 66 -20.94 -0.85 8.35
C LYS A 66 -21.94 -1.98 8.59
N GLU A 67 -23.10 -1.90 7.95
CA GLU A 67 -24.14 -2.94 8.02
C GLU A 67 -23.62 -4.30 7.56
N PHE A 68 -22.83 -4.34 6.48
CA PHE A 68 -22.21 -5.58 6.02
C PHE A 68 -21.31 -6.19 7.09
N ARG A 69 -20.45 -5.40 7.73
CA ARG A 69 -19.54 -5.90 8.78
C ARG A 69 -20.26 -6.36 10.03
N GLU A 70 -21.31 -5.65 10.45
CA GLU A 70 -22.12 -6.02 11.61
C GLU A 70 -22.91 -7.31 11.37
N ASN A 71 -23.38 -7.52 10.14
CA ASN A 71 -24.15 -8.71 9.77
C ASN A 71 -23.30 -9.86 9.19
N PHE A 72 -21.98 -9.66 9.03
CA PHE A 72 -21.10 -10.66 8.44
C PHE A 72 -20.87 -11.83 9.41
N LYS A 73 -21.58 -12.94 9.18
CA LYS A 73 -21.31 -14.22 9.85
C LYS A 73 -20.41 -15.08 8.96
N LEU A 74 -19.17 -15.30 9.40
CA LEU A 74 -18.32 -16.36 8.86
C LEU A 74 -18.98 -17.71 9.20
N ARG A 75 -19.37 -18.46 8.17
CA ARG A 75 -19.74 -19.88 8.29
C ARG A 75 -18.49 -20.74 8.35
#